data_AF-A0A7X7LRW9-F1
#
_entry.id   AF-A0A7X7LRW9-F1
#
_cell.length_a   1.000
_cell.length_b   1.000
_cell.length_c   1.000
_cell.angle_alpha   90.00
_cell.angle_beta   90.00
_cell.angle_gamma   90.00
#
_symmetry.space_group_name_H-M   'P 1'
#
loop_
_entity.id
_entity.type
_entity.pdbx_description
1 polymer ?
#
loop_
_entity_poly.entity_id
_entity_poly.type
_entity_poly.pdbx_seq_one_letter_code
_entity_poly.pdbx_strand_id
1 'polypeptide(L)'
;MSKFKTNDEYFAFAKTLAVIPSEDLLVLLKNYKIKIPTYIHRFVLKETLYPKVFQTKLYESYTDELKYRLRGYRDYSLFLLERLIEDYNLDFDAARYKEIFFNLLFLNRDLYGLKNSFIDDLEKLKYKYTVDLERITYRTFRDLIQPFLYEPSGFLDGISLKILKDVLIHSCTLGDLRGLGDKYGVKVPRRINKGTLINILAARFRLTEEEAKLLDDKSVLDLEIYAKEKGFNISIDLKKSDMVEYMIFDLKKYHQEAHKDLHNYEIPLATDADSVKVDAIEFQSNDQDIPVLEPDAPVEMAVEEEEEEMMVEPILSEPLPESEPEPIISPEPVVIPEDKPIESPKAVASAEPKKEPDKVKETVKPEEMDFSAEEKDLLDEKINLIIKKYHKRRRVRRFWTIFSIVLAVLILGFIGYSFYYYTVLNPGNLPLGIPVFWE
;
A
#
# COMPACT_ATOMS: atom_id res chain seq x y z
N MET A 1 29.37 12.93 -33.43
CA MET A 1 29.10 14.03 -32.47
C MET A 1 27.59 14.15 -32.29
N SER A 2 27.11 14.61 -31.14
CA SER A 2 25.70 14.99 -31.01
C SER A 2 25.35 16.17 -31.95
N LYS A 3 24.10 16.25 -32.40
CA LYS A 3 23.60 17.33 -33.26
C LYS A 3 23.33 18.61 -32.46
N PHE A 4 22.88 18.44 -31.21
CA PHE A 4 22.67 19.50 -30.22
C PHE A 4 23.65 19.33 -29.05
N LYS A 5 24.08 20.43 -28.44
CA LYS A 5 25.14 20.49 -27.42
C LYS A 5 24.61 20.71 -26.00
N THR A 6 23.45 21.37 -25.85
CA THR A 6 22.83 21.65 -24.55
C THR A 6 21.44 21.00 -24.46
N ASN A 7 20.94 20.82 -23.24
CA ASN A 7 19.57 20.34 -23.05
C ASN A 7 18.53 21.40 -23.49
N ASP A 8 18.85 22.69 -23.39
CA ASP A 8 17.98 23.78 -23.86
C ASP A 8 17.77 23.75 -25.38
N GLU A 9 18.80 23.40 -26.16
CA GLU A 9 18.66 23.17 -27.60
C GLU A 9 17.69 22.00 -27.89
N TYR A 10 17.76 20.91 -27.10
CA TYR A 10 16.82 19.80 -27.19
C TYR A 10 15.39 20.19 -26.78
N PHE A 11 15.20 20.99 -25.73
CA PHE A 11 13.89 21.47 -25.29
C PHE A 11 13.26 22.45 -26.30
N ALA A 12 14.08 23.31 -26.92
CA ALA A 12 13.65 24.16 -28.03
C ALA A 12 13.27 23.34 -29.27
N PHE A 13 14.00 22.26 -29.57
CA PHE A 13 13.67 21.34 -30.65
C PHE A 13 12.36 20.57 -30.38
N ALA A 14 12.17 20.05 -29.16
CA ALA A 14 10.99 19.30 -28.73
C ALA A 14 9.66 20.04 -28.96
N LYS A 15 9.61 21.35 -28.64
CA LYS A 15 8.48 22.24 -28.95
C LYS A 15 8.07 22.20 -30.42
N THR A 16 9.04 22.08 -31.33
CA THR A 16 8.79 22.02 -32.77
C THR A 16 8.41 20.63 -33.29
N LEU A 17 8.42 19.59 -32.43
CA LEU A 17 8.00 18.23 -32.75
C LEU A 17 6.54 17.93 -32.35
N ALA A 18 5.90 18.78 -31.54
CA ALA A 18 4.50 18.62 -31.12
C ALA A 18 3.49 18.55 -32.30
N VAL A 19 3.91 19.05 -33.47
CA VAL A 19 3.17 19.00 -34.74
C VAL A 19 3.10 17.58 -35.35
N ILE A 20 4.06 16.70 -35.06
CA ILE A 20 4.09 15.33 -35.61
C ILE A 20 2.88 14.53 -35.09
N PRO A 21 2.06 13.90 -35.95
CA PRO A 21 0.95 13.05 -35.53
C PRO A 21 1.41 11.88 -34.66
N SER A 22 0.56 11.49 -33.73
CA SER A 22 0.85 10.44 -32.74
C SER A 22 1.12 9.09 -33.42
N GLU A 23 0.41 8.77 -34.51
CA GLU A 23 0.59 7.52 -35.27
C GLU A 23 1.99 7.41 -35.90
N ASP A 24 2.46 8.43 -36.65
CA ASP A 24 3.80 8.43 -37.25
C ASP A 24 4.92 8.41 -36.19
N LEU A 25 4.72 9.11 -35.07
CA LEU A 25 5.65 9.08 -33.93
C LEU A 25 5.79 7.67 -33.36
N LEU A 26 4.68 6.96 -33.16
CA LEU A 26 4.68 5.59 -32.63
C LEU A 26 5.30 4.60 -33.62
N VAL A 27 5.10 4.78 -34.93
CA VAL A 27 5.84 4.03 -35.96
C VAL A 27 7.35 4.26 -35.84
N LEU A 28 7.80 5.50 -35.61
CA LEU A 28 9.23 5.79 -35.41
C LEU A 28 9.78 5.15 -34.13
N LEU A 29 9.08 5.28 -32.99
CA LEU A 29 9.47 4.64 -31.73
C LEU A 29 9.59 3.11 -31.89
N LYS A 30 8.68 2.49 -32.68
CA LYS A 30 8.69 1.05 -32.99
C LYS A 30 9.91 0.65 -33.79
N ASN A 31 10.27 1.42 -34.82
CA ASN A 31 11.45 1.18 -35.66
C ASN A 31 12.76 1.25 -34.85
N TYR A 32 12.83 2.18 -33.90
CA TYR A 32 13.96 2.33 -32.99
C TYR A 32 13.88 1.45 -31.73
N LYS A 33 12.83 0.62 -31.60
CA LYS A 33 12.56 -0.31 -30.47
C LYS A 33 12.47 0.37 -29.10
N ILE A 34 12.10 1.64 -29.07
CA ILE A 34 11.96 2.43 -27.84
C ILE A 34 10.70 1.95 -27.10
N LYS A 35 10.87 1.56 -25.83
CA LYS A 35 9.79 1.21 -24.88
C LYS A 35 9.91 2.10 -23.66
N ILE A 36 8.78 2.47 -23.06
CA ILE A 36 8.71 3.53 -22.04
C ILE A 36 8.09 2.97 -20.75
N PRO A 37 8.67 3.23 -19.56
CA PRO A 37 8.05 2.83 -18.29
C PRO A 37 6.67 3.49 -18.07
N THR A 38 5.74 2.79 -17.45
CA THR A 38 4.44 3.36 -17.05
C THR A 38 4.58 4.56 -16.11
N TYR A 39 5.63 4.64 -15.29
CA TYR A 39 5.90 5.81 -14.45
C TYR A 39 6.29 7.07 -15.25
N ILE A 40 6.92 6.93 -16.43
CA ILE A 40 7.18 8.05 -17.34
C ILE A 40 5.87 8.53 -17.97
N HIS A 41 5.02 7.61 -18.44
CA HIS A 41 3.69 7.97 -18.96
C HIS A 41 2.84 8.69 -17.91
N ARG A 42 2.85 8.20 -16.65
CA ARG A 42 2.20 8.84 -15.49
C ARG A 42 2.68 10.27 -15.31
N PHE A 43 4.00 10.50 -15.31
CA PHE A 43 4.57 11.84 -15.16
C PHE A 43 4.14 12.77 -16.31
N VAL A 44 4.31 12.35 -17.58
CA VAL A 44 3.94 13.18 -18.74
C VAL A 44 2.45 13.54 -18.71
N LEU A 45 1.58 12.56 -18.42
CA LEU A 45 0.14 12.76 -18.34
C LEU A 45 -0.23 13.71 -17.20
N LYS A 46 0.35 13.52 -16.01
CA LYS A 46 0.14 14.37 -14.83
C LYS A 46 0.49 15.84 -15.09
N GLU A 47 1.64 16.12 -15.70
CA GLU A 47 2.09 17.50 -15.98
C GLU A 47 1.41 18.12 -17.23
N THR A 48 0.77 17.29 -18.07
CA THR A 48 -0.15 17.73 -19.13
C THR A 48 -1.50 18.17 -18.55
N LEU A 49 -2.03 17.41 -17.58
CA LEU A 49 -3.35 17.65 -16.98
C LEU A 49 -3.35 18.69 -15.86
N TYR A 50 -2.23 18.87 -15.15
CA TYR A 50 -2.10 19.77 -13.99
C TYR A 50 -2.79 21.14 -14.16
N PRO A 51 -2.50 21.94 -15.21
CA PRO A 51 -3.09 23.28 -15.34
C PRO A 51 -4.59 23.26 -15.63
N LYS A 52 -5.13 22.15 -16.15
CA LYS A 52 -6.57 21.99 -16.42
C LYS A 52 -7.30 21.55 -15.15
N VAL A 53 -6.73 20.63 -14.40
CA VAL A 53 -7.24 20.18 -13.09
C VAL A 53 -7.24 21.32 -12.07
N PHE A 54 -6.19 22.14 -12.02
CA PHE A 54 -6.06 23.25 -11.08
C PHE A 54 -6.46 24.62 -11.66
N GLN A 55 -7.18 24.67 -12.78
CA GLN A 55 -7.72 25.93 -13.30
C GLN A 55 -8.79 26.47 -12.32
N THR A 56 -8.65 27.71 -11.84
CA THR A 56 -9.51 28.30 -10.78
C THR A 56 -11.00 28.02 -10.96
N LYS A 57 -11.56 28.28 -12.15
CA LYS A 57 -12.99 28.08 -12.47
C LYS A 57 -13.48 26.65 -12.27
N LEU A 58 -12.64 25.67 -12.61
CA LEU A 58 -12.97 24.25 -12.45
C LEU A 58 -12.70 23.80 -11.02
N TYR A 59 -11.59 24.26 -10.43
CA TYR A 59 -11.19 23.93 -9.07
C TYR A 59 -12.20 24.42 -8.02
N GLU A 60 -12.81 25.60 -8.21
CA GLU A 60 -13.90 26.10 -7.38
C GLU A 60 -15.11 25.16 -7.36
N SER A 61 -15.46 24.59 -8.52
CA SER A 61 -16.63 23.70 -8.70
C SER A 61 -16.49 22.31 -8.05
N TYR A 62 -15.27 21.90 -7.70
CA TYR A 62 -15.01 20.61 -7.07
C TYR A 62 -15.60 20.51 -5.66
N THR A 63 -16.01 19.29 -5.26
CA THR A 63 -16.40 19.03 -3.86
C THR A 63 -15.19 19.10 -2.93
N ASP A 64 -15.42 19.36 -1.64
CA ASP A 64 -14.34 19.43 -0.67
C ASP A 64 -13.64 18.08 -0.46
N GLU A 65 -14.36 16.96 -0.66
CA GLU A 65 -13.74 15.63 -0.75
C GLU A 65 -12.76 15.55 -1.92
N LEU A 66 -13.13 16.00 -3.13
CA LEU A 66 -12.18 15.99 -4.26
C LEU A 66 -11.01 16.95 -4.03
N LYS A 67 -11.27 18.16 -3.51
CA LYS A 67 -10.22 19.13 -3.13
C LYS A 67 -9.24 18.56 -2.10
N TYR A 68 -9.72 17.74 -1.16
CA TYR A 68 -8.87 16.99 -0.24
C TYR A 68 -8.05 15.91 -0.97
N ARG A 69 -8.69 15.07 -1.80
CA ARG A 69 -7.99 14.00 -2.56
C ARG A 69 -6.92 14.56 -3.51
N LEU A 70 -7.20 15.70 -4.16
CA LEU A 70 -6.28 16.40 -5.07
C LEU A 70 -5.00 16.93 -4.40
N ARG A 71 -4.92 16.99 -3.07
CA ARG A 71 -3.64 17.22 -2.35
C ARG A 71 -2.63 16.11 -2.63
N GLY A 72 -3.09 14.89 -2.92
CA GLY A 72 -2.28 13.76 -3.37
C GLY A 72 -1.95 13.75 -4.88
N TYR A 73 -2.41 14.74 -5.67
CA TYR A 73 -2.33 14.73 -7.15
C TYR A 73 -0.91 14.49 -7.68
N ARG A 74 0.12 14.99 -6.98
CA ARG A 74 1.53 14.76 -7.34
C ARG A 74 1.87 13.29 -7.58
N ASP A 75 1.21 12.40 -6.85
CA ASP A 75 1.46 10.95 -6.88
C ASP A 75 0.31 10.10 -7.43
N TYR A 76 -0.74 10.69 -7.99
CA TYR A 76 -1.86 9.95 -8.59
C TYR A 76 -1.41 8.84 -9.57
N SER A 77 -2.17 7.75 -9.58
CA SER A 77 -1.94 6.61 -10.47
C SER A 77 -2.42 6.93 -11.89
N LEU A 78 -1.98 6.16 -12.89
CA LEU A 78 -2.47 6.33 -14.25
C LEU A 78 -4.00 6.24 -14.31
N PHE A 79 -4.62 5.23 -13.70
CA PHE A 79 -6.07 5.10 -13.57
C PHE A 79 -6.75 6.32 -12.94
N LEU A 80 -6.16 6.96 -11.92
CA LEU A 80 -6.72 8.18 -11.34
C LEU A 80 -6.63 9.37 -12.29
N LEU A 81 -5.56 9.48 -13.09
CA LEU A 81 -5.41 10.52 -14.11
C LEU A 81 -6.34 10.27 -15.32
N GLU A 82 -6.45 9.01 -15.76
CA GLU A 82 -7.43 8.53 -16.76
C GLU A 82 -8.86 8.89 -16.32
N ARG A 83 -9.21 8.57 -15.06
CA ARG A 83 -10.52 8.85 -14.50
C ARG A 83 -10.80 10.34 -14.33
N LEU A 84 -9.83 11.16 -13.94
CA LEU A 84 -10.02 12.63 -13.87
C LEU A 84 -10.39 13.22 -15.24
N ILE A 85 -9.85 12.67 -16.34
CA ILE A 85 -10.24 13.10 -17.69
C ILE A 85 -11.70 12.75 -17.97
N GLU A 86 -12.15 11.55 -17.61
CA GLU A 86 -13.51 11.07 -17.87
C GLU A 86 -14.57 11.73 -16.98
N ASP A 87 -14.36 11.76 -15.65
CA ASP A 87 -15.32 12.33 -14.68
C ASP A 87 -15.54 13.85 -14.90
N TYR A 88 -14.54 14.59 -15.39
CA TYR A 88 -14.59 16.05 -15.60
C TYR A 88 -14.54 16.49 -17.07
N ASN A 89 -14.55 15.56 -18.03
CA ASN A 89 -14.44 15.82 -19.47
C ASN A 89 -13.27 16.77 -19.83
N LEU A 90 -12.08 16.52 -19.28
CA LEU A 90 -10.91 17.38 -19.48
C LEU A 90 -10.40 17.29 -20.93
N ASP A 91 -10.29 18.44 -21.61
CA ASP A 91 -9.66 18.52 -22.93
C ASP A 91 -8.24 17.94 -22.90
N PHE A 92 -7.96 16.90 -23.68
CA PHE A 92 -6.61 16.36 -23.80
C PHE A 92 -5.75 17.25 -24.70
N ASP A 93 -4.60 17.70 -24.20
CA ASP A 93 -3.62 18.45 -24.97
C ASP A 93 -2.49 17.54 -25.46
N ALA A 94 -2.68 16.97 -26.65
CA ALA A 94 -1.68 16.12 -27.29
C ALA A 94 -0.38 16.88 -27.63
N ALA A 95 -0.43 18.20 -27.83
CA ALA A 95 0.76 18.99 -28.13
C ALA A 95 1.64 19.17 -26.88
N ARG A 96 1.04 19.58 -25.74
CA ARG A 96 1.71 19.65 -24.44
C ARG A 96 2.22 18.28 -23.98
N TYR A 97 1.43 17.22 -24.18
CA TYR A 97 1.88 15.85 -23.91
C TYR A 97 3.14 15.50 -24.72
N LYS A 98 3.13 15.73 -26.04
CA LYS A 98 4.26 15.41 -26.91
C LYS A 98 5.50 16.23 -26.59
N GLU A 99 5.36 17.52 -26.28
CA GLU A 99 6.49 18.36 -25.81
C GLU A 99 7.14 17.79 -24.54
N ILE A 100 6.33 17.54 -23.50
CA ILE A 100 6.81 17.02 -22.21
C ILE A 100 7.45 15.62 -22.38
N PHE A 101 6.85 14.77 -23.23
CA PHE A 101 7.41 13.46 -23.59
C PHE A 101 8.77 13.58 -24.30
N PHE A 102 8.90 14.43 -25.31
CA PHE A 102 10.17 14.64 -26.01
C PHE A 102 11.25 15.25 -25.10
N ASN A 103 10.88 16.17 -24.20
CA ASN A 103 11.80 16.74 -23.21
C ASN A 103 12.41 15.64 -22.33
N LEU A 104 11.60 14.72 -21.77
CA LEU A 104 12.10 13.58 -21.00
C LEU A 104 12.91 12.60 -21.86
N LEU A 105 12.47 12.32 -23.08
CA LEU A 105 13.14 11.38 -23.99
C LEU A 105 14.55 11.88 -24.37
N PHE A 106 14.73 13.18 -24.59
CA PHE A 106 16.04 13.77 -24.89
C PHE A 106 16.92 13.99 -23.65
N LEU A 107 16.32 14.34 -22.49
CA LEU A 107 17.03 14.44 -21.22
C LEU A 107 17.60 13.08 -20.79
N ASN A 108 16.86 12.00 -21.05
CA ASN A 108 17.21 10.62 -20.71
C ASN A 108 17.76 9.81 -21.91
N ARG A 109 18.23 10.49 -22.97
CA ARG A 109 18.65 9.90 -24.26
C ARG A 109 19.62 8.71 -24.13
N ASP A 110 20.47 8.73 -23.10
CA ASP A 110 21.51 7.74 -22.88
C ASP A 110 20.93 6.45 -22.28
N LEU A 111 19.86 6.52 -21.46
CA LEU A 111 19.10 5.36 -20.98
C LEU A 111 18.33 4.68 -22.13
N TYR A 112 17.79 5.49 -23.06
CA TYR A 112 17.05 5.00 -24.23
C TYR A 112 17.97 4.65 -25.43
N GLY A 113 19.29 4.83 -25.31
CA GLY A 113 20.26 4.52 -26.36
C GLY A 113 20.04 5.29 -27.67
N LEU A 114 19.53 6.53 -27.60
CA LEU A 114 19.07 7.28 -28.77
C LEU A 114 20.23 7.65 -29.71
N LYS A 115 20.10 7.24 -30.97
CA LYS A 115 21.07 7.52 -32.04
C LYS A 115 20.69 8.81 -32.77
N ASN A 116 21.69 9.55 -33.28
CA ASN A 116 21.46 10.74 -34.12
C ASN A 116 20.42 10.50 -35.22
N SER A 117 20.41 9.32 -35.85
CA SER A 117 19.46 8.99 -36.92
C SER A 117 17.99 9.09 -36.49
N PHE A 118 17.65 8.85 -35.22
CA PHE A 118 16.31 9.06 -34.68
C PHE A 118 15.94 10.56 -34.68
N ILE A 119 16.90 11.43 -34.34
CA ILE A 119 16.74 12.89 -34.37
C ILE A 119 16.62 13.38 -35.83
N ASP A 120 17.41 12.82 -36.74
CA ASP A 120 17.35 13.15 -38.17
C ASP A 120 16.04 12.64 -38.83
N ASP A 121 15.50 11.51 -38.40
CA ASP A 121 14.20 10.99 -38.87
C ASP A 121 13.02 11.76 -38.26
N LEU A 122 13.10 12.18 -36.99
CA LEU A 122 12.14 13.12 -36.39
C LEU A 122 12.09 14.46 -37.14
N GLU A 123 13.25 14.98 -37.56
CA GLU A 123 13.31 16.23 -38.32
C GLU A 123 12.69 16.09 -39.71
N LYS A 124 12.93 14.96 -40.41
CA LYS A 124 12.25 14.65 -41.69
C LYS A 124 10.72 14.56 -41.51
N LEU A 125 10.25 13.91 -40.45
CA LEU A 125 8.83 13.82 -40.14
C LEU A 125 8.23 15.19 -39.81
N LYS A 126 8.92 16.04 -39.05
CA LYS A 126 8.49 17.42 -38.78
C LYS A 126 8.23 18.21 -40.08
N TYR A 127 9.09 18.08 -41.09
CA TYR A 127 8.89 18.77 -42.38
C TYR A 127 7.74 18.21 -43.25
N LYS A 128 7.16 17.06 -42.89
CA LYS A 128 6.01 16.45 -43.59
C LYS A 128 4.68 17.12 -43.22
N TYR A 129 4.60 17.85 -42.10
CA TYR A 129 3.35 18.36 -41.52
C TYR A 129 3.30 19.88 -41.45
N THR A 130 2.14 20.45 -41.77
CA THR A 130 1.80 21.86 -41.52
C THR A 130 1.57 22.11 -40.04
N VAL A 131 1.53 23.39 -39.62
CA VAL A 131 1.53 23.83 -38.20
C VAL A 131 0.24 23.46 -37.42
N ASP A 132 -0.66 22.72 -38.04
CA ASP A 132 -1.96 22.30 -37.50
C ASP A 132 -1.77 21.27 -36.36
N LEU A 133 -2.00 21.71 -35.12
CA LEU A 133 -1.83 20.85 -33.95
C LEU A 133 -2.90 19.74 -33.89
N GLU A 134 -2.44 18.51 -33.76
CA GLU A 134 -3.25 17.29 -33.64
C GLU A 134 -4.27 17.38 -32.50
N ARG A 135 -5.56 17.25 -32.82
CA ARG A 135 -6.66 17.15 -31.85
C ARG A 135 -7.19 15.72 -31.82
N ILE A 136 -6.89 15.00 -30.75
CA ILE A 136 -7.30 13.61 -30.51
C ILE A 136 -7.84 13.48 -29.09
N THR A 137 -8.79 12.56 -28.88
CA THR A 137 -9.25 12.25 -27.52
C THR A 137 -8.16 11.49 -26.76
N TYR A 138 -8.08 11.67 -25.44
CA TYR A 138 -7.13 10.89 -24.64
C TYR A 138 -7.33 9.38 -24.80
N ARG A 139 -8.58 8.90 -24.92
CA ARG A 139 -8.87 7.48 -25.13
C ARG A 139 -8.24 6.94 -26.42
N THR A 140 -8.38 7.66 -27.53
CA THR A 140 -7.71 7.32 -28.80
C THR A 140 -6.19 7.32 -28.64
N PHE A 141 -5.63 8.33 -27.98
CA PHE A 141 -4.19 8.43 -27.74
C PHE A 141 -3.65 7.29 -26.85
N ARG A 142 -4.40 6.93 -25.80
CA ARG A 142 -4.10 5.84 -24.88
C ARG A 142 -4.01 4.50 -25.61
N ASP A 143 -5.02 4.18 -26.42
CA ASP A 143 -5.08 2.91 -27.15
C ASP A 143 -3.94 2.82 -28.19
N LEU A 144 -3.45 3.95 -28.71
CA LEU A 144 -2.28 4.05 -29.58
C LEU A 144 -0.94 3.88 -28.83
N ILE A 145 -0.77 4.50 -27.65
CA ILE A 145 0.51 4.47 -26.90
C ILE A 145 0.69 3.21 -26.04
N GLN A 146 -0.39 2.57 -25.59
CA GLN A 146 -0.37 1.39 -24.71
C GLN A 146 0.62 0.28 -25.13
N PRO A 147 0.79 -0.09 -26.43
CA PRO A 147 1.73 -1.13 -26.86
C PRO A 147 3.22 -0.81 -26.64
N PHE A 148 3.56 0.45 -26.34
CA PHE A 148 4.92 0.94 -26.10
C PHE A 148 5.25 1.07 -24.62
N LEU A 149 4.23 1.03 -23.76
CA LEU A 149 4.38 1.09 -22.32
C LEU A 149 4.76 -0.28 -21.75
N TYR A 150 5.54 -0.28 -20.68
CA TYR A 150 5.76 -1.47 -19.86
C TYR A 150 5.78 -1.10 -18.38
N GLU A 151 5.31 -2.02 -17.53
CA GLU A 151 5.31 -1.85 -16.08
C GLU A 151 6.55 -2.53 -15.48
N PRO A 152 7.46 -1.80 -14.81
CA PRO A 152 8.66 -2.38 -14.21
C PRO A 152 8.37 -3.19 -12.93
N SER A 153 9.32 -4.03 -12.52
CA SER A 153 9.28 -4.75 -11.24
C SER A 153 9.11 -3.78 -10.07
N GLY A 154 8.21 -4.12 -9.15
CA GLY A 154 7.90 -3.30 -7.96
C GLY A 154 7.14 -2.01 -8.23
N PHE A 155 6.49 -1.87 -9.40
CA PHE A 155 5.52 -0.82 -9.71
C PHE A 155 4.12 -1.39 -9.98
N LEU A 156 3.10 -0.55 -9.81
CA LEU A 156 1.72 -0.75 -10.30
C LEU A 156 1.16 0.59 -10.79
N ASP A 157 0.61 0.62 -12.00
CA ASP A 157 -0.13 1.78 -12.55
C ASP A 157 0.68 3.10 -12.56
N GLY A 158 2.00 2.95 -12.66
CA GLY A 158 3.01 4.01 -12.62
C GLY A 158 3.51 4.43 -11.23
N ILE A 159 3.00 3.84 -10.14
CA ILE A 159 3.41 4.11 -8.76
C ILE A 159 4.30 2.97 -8.23
N SER A 160 5.31 3.27 -7.40
CA SER A 160 6.09 2.25 -6.67
C SER A 160 5.24 1.57 -5.58
N LEU A 161 5.34 0.24 -5.46
CA LEU A 161 4.56 -0.53 -4.47
C LEU A 161 4.76 -0.04 -3.02
N LYS A 162 5.90 0.57 -2.70
CA LYS A 162 6.22 1.12 -1.36
C LYS A 162 5.33 2.29 -0.92
N ILE A 163 4.81 3.08 -1.86
CA ILE A 163 3.92 4.24 -1.57
C ILE A 163 2.49 4.02 -2.09
N LEU A 164 2.27 3.03 -2.95
CA LEU A 164 0.98 2.70 -3.56
C LEU A 164 -0.16 2.63 -2.53
N LYS A 165 0.09 1.97 -1.39
CA LYS A 165 -0.89 1.79 -0.32
C LYS A 165 -1.44 3.12 0.19
N ASP A 166 -0.55 4.02 0.59
CA ASP A 166 -0.91 5.31 1.19
C ASP A 166 -1.50 6.27 0.15
N VAL A 167 -0.91 6.34 -1.04
CA VAL A 167 -1.43 7.12 -2.16
C VAL A 167 -2.88 6.73 -2.48
N LEU A 168 -3.18 5.43 -2.60
CA LEU A 168 -4.53 4.97 -2.92
C LEU A 168 -5.51 5.13 -1.74
N ILE A 169 -5.09 4.92 -0.48
CA ILE A 169 -5.96 5.13 0.70
C ILE A 169 -6.49 6.57 0.76
N HIS A 170 -5.61 7.56 0.51
CA HIS A 170 -5.97 8.98 0.54
C HIS A 170 -6.63 9.47 -0.76
N SER A 171 -6.26 8.94 -1.93
CA SER A 171 -6.71 9.45 -3.24
C SER A 171 -7.93 8.73 -3.84
N CYS A 172 -8.24 7.50 -3.42
CA CYS A 172 -9.31 6.68 -4.00
C CYS A 172 -10.58 6.61 -3.14
N THR A 173 -11.73 6.51 -3.79
CA THR A 173 -12.96 5.96 -3.21
C THR A 173 -12.93 4.42 -3.20
N LEU A 174 -13.90 3.78 -2.53
CA LEU A 174 -14.08 2.32 -2.62
C LEU A 174 -14.52 1.84 -4.02
N GLY A 175 -15.06 2.72 -4.86
CA GLY A 175 -15.38 2.43 -6.26
C GLY A 175 -14.12 2.44 -7.13
N ASP A 176 -13.24 3.42 -6.92
CA ASP A 176 -11.96 3.55 -7.64
C ASP A 176 -11.08 2.30 -7.47
N LEU A 177 -10.98 1.76 -6.25
CA LEU A 177 -10.19 0.56 -5.98
C LEU A 177 -10.71 -0.68 -6.73
N ARG A 178 -12.03 -0.78 -6.97
CA ARG A 178 -12.60 -1.87 -7.80
C ARG A 178 -12.32 -1.63 -9.28
N GLY A 179 -12.49 -0.41 -9.78
CA GLY A 179 -12.18 -0.06 -11.17
C GLY A 179 -10.69 -0.25 -11.53
N LEU A 180 -9.78 0.07 -10.60
CA LEU A 180 -8.36 -0.22 -10.72
C LEU A 180 -8.09 -1.74 -10.72
N GLY A 181 -8.81 -2.49 -9.88
CA GLY A 181 -8.81 -3.96 -9.92
C GLY A 181 -9.24 -4.50 -11.28
N ASP A 182 -10.42 -4.12 -11.77
CA ASP A 182 -10.97 -4.56 -13.05
C ASP A 182 -10.08 -4.16 -14.24
N LYS A 183 -9.41 -2.99 -14.21
CA LYS A 183 -8.38 -2.58 -15.20
C LYS A 183 -7.23 -3.59 -15.31
N TYR A 184 -6.87 -4.25 -14.21
CA TYR A 184 -5.83 -5.27 -14.12
C TYR A 184 -6.37 -6.71 -14.06
N GLY A 185 -7.69 -6.91 -14.23
CA GLY A 185 -8.36 -8.22 -14.21
C GLY A 185 -8.68 -8.77 -12.81
N VAL A 186 -8.41 -8.04 -11.74
CA VAL A 186 -8.60 -8.44 -10.34
C VAL A 186 -9.97 -7.99 -9.82
N LYS A 187 -10.88 -8.94 -9.61
CA LYS A 187 -12.21 -8.65 -9.05
C LYS A 187 -12.17 -8.48 -7.53
N VAL A 188 -11.85 -7.28 -7.07
CA VAL A 188 -11.74 -6.95 -5.63
C VAL A 188 -13.10 -7.06 -4.93
N PRO A 189 -13.31 -8.03 -4.03
CA PRO A 189 -14.58 -8.23 -3.35
C PRO A 189 -14.81 -7.17 -2.25
N ARG A 190 -15.98 -7.20 -1.60
CA ARG A 190 -16.20 -6.47 -0.34
C ARG A 190 -15.71 -7.25 0.89
N ARG A 191 -15.65 -8.58 0.78
CA ARG A 191 -15.37 -9.52 1.86
C ARG A 191 -14.60 -10.71 1.32
N ILE A 192 -13.64 -11.23 2.06
CA ILE A 192 -12.84 -12.42 1.69
C ILE A 192 -13.18 -13.64 2.56
N ASN A 193 -12.93 -14.83 2.03
CA ASN A 193 -13.07 -16.08 2.79
C ASN A 193 -11.84 -16.32 3.67
N LYS A 194 -12.00 -17.08 4.77
CA LYS A 194 -10.89 -17.43 5.68
C LYS A 194 -9.68 -18.03 4.95
N GLY A 195 -9.89 -18.97 4.03
CA GLY A 195 -8.82 -19.54 3.22
C GLY A 195 -8.09 -18.51 2.34
N THR A 196 -8.81 -17.51 1.83
CA THR A 196 -8.22 -16.38 1.10
C THR A 196 -7.36 -15.52 2.03
N LEU A 197 -7.82 -15.24 3.25
CA LEU A 197 -7.02 -14.54 4.27
C LEU A 197 -5.74 -15.32 4.61
N ILE A 198 -5.82 -16.63 4.83
CA ILE A 198 -4.65 -17.49 5.08
C ILE A 198 -3.67 -17.43 3.90
N ASN A 199 -4.15 -17.49 2.65
CA ASN A 199 -3.30 -17.38 1.47
C ASN A 199 -2.59 -16.02 1.36
N ILE A 200 -3.26 -14.92 1.72
CA ILE A 200 -2.64 -13.58 1.75
C ILE A 200 -1.53 -13.54 2.81
N LEU A 201 -1.79 -14.05 4.01
CA LEU A 201 -0.80 -14.10 5.10
C LEU A 201 0.39 -15.01 4.74
N ALA A 202 0.13 -16.15 4.10
CA ALA A 202 1.16 -17.07 3.61
C ALA A 202 2.06 -16.40 2.55
N ALA A 203 1.47 -15.69 1.58
CA ALA A 203 2.23 -14.99 0.55
C ALA A 203 2.98 -13.75 1.09
N ARG A 204 2.36 -12.95 1.97
CA ARG A 204 3.00 -11.76 2.57
C ARG A 204 4.18 -12.15 3.46
N PHE A 205 4.05 -13.21 4.27
CA PHE A 205 5.09 -13.64 5.22
C PHE A 205 5.99 -14.80 4.73
N ARG A 206 5.80 -15.30 3.50
CA ARG A 206 6.49 -16.47 2.94
C ARG A 206 6.40 -17.74 3.83
N LEU A 207 5.22 -17.98 4.41
CA LEU A 207 5.02 -19.10 5.34
C LEU A 207 5.18 -20.46 4.64
N THR A 208 5.70 -21.43 5.38
CA THR A 208 5.72 -22.84 4.97
C THR A 208 4.31 -23.43 4.91
N GLU A 209 4.13 -24.54 4.19
CA GLU A 209 2.82 -25.23 4.17
C GLU A 209 2.39 -25.73 5.56
N GLU A 210 3.33 -26.05 6.44
CA GLU A 210 3.03 -26.50 7.81
C GLU A 210 2.52 -25.35 8.67
N GLU A 211 3.16 -24.18 8.60
CA GLU A 211 2.64 -22.95 9.22
C GLU A 211 1.27 -22.55 8.66
N ALA A 212 1.06 -22.68 7.34
CA ALA A 212 -0.23 -22.39 6.72
C ALA A 212 -1.35 -23.32 7.24
N LYS A 213 -1.05 -24.60 7.46
CA LYS A 213 -1.97 -25.57 8.10
C LYS A 213 -2.24 -25.18 9.57
N LEU A 214 -1.21 -24.79 10.32
CA LEU A 214 -1.33 -24.25 11.69
C LEU A 214 -2.05 -22.89 11.78
N LEU A 215 -2.31 -22.21 10.67
CA LEU A 215 -3.21 -21.06 10.59
C LEU A 215 -4.67 -21.47 10.30
N ASP A 216 -4.92 -22.59 9.63
CA ASP A 216 -6.30 -23.05 9.38
C ASP A 216 -6.96 -23.68 10.61
N ASP A 217 -6.21 -24.13 11.62
CA ASP A 217 -6.81 -24.53 12.91
C ASP A 217 -7.32 -23.32 13.73
N LYS A 218 -6.92 -22.08 13.39
CA LYS A 218 -7.21 -20.87 14.17
C LYS A 218 -8.56 -20.24 13.83
N SER A 219 -9.12 -19.45 14.75
CA SER A 219 -10.28 -18.61 14.47
C SER A 219 -9.91 -17.40 13.59
N VAL A 220 -10.92 -16.76 12.97
CA VAL A 220 -10.70 -15.52 12.19
C VAL A 220 -10.05 -14.43 13.04
N LEU A 221 -10.50 -14.25 14.29
CA LEU A 221 -9.97 -13.23 15.19
C LEU A 221 -8.49 -13.51 15.53
N ASP A 222 -8.10 -14.77 15.73
CA ASP A 222 -6.71 -15.17 15.95
C ASP A 222 -5.82 -14.92 14.72
N LEU A 223 -6.37 -14.98 13.49
CA LEU A 223 -5.66 -14.64 12.26
C LEU A 223 -5.43 -13.13 12.12
N GLU A 224 -6.44 -12.32 12.42
CA GLU A 224 -6.32 -10.86 12.42
C GLU A 224 -5.37 -10.37 13.53
N ILE A 225 -5.39 -11.01 14.71
CA ILE A 225 -4.41 -10.77 15.77
C ILE A 225 -2.99 -11.20 15.35
N TYR A 226 -2.82 -12.39 14.76
CA TYR A 226 -1.50 -12.87 14.28
C TYR A 226 -0.91 -11.97 13.20
N ALA A 227 -1.74 -11.47 12.28
CA ALA A 227 -1.34 -10.50 11.27
C ALA A 227 -0.85 -9.20 11.93
N LYS A 228 -1.62 -8.68 12.89
CA LYS A 228 -1.31 -7.46 13.65
C LYS A 228 -0.07 -7.61 14.55
N GLU A 229 0.17 -8.78 15.16
CA GLU A 229 1.41 -9.08 15.90
C GLU A 229 2.65 -9.05 14.98
N LYS A 230 2.48 -9.35 13.68
CA LYS A 230 3.50 -9.19 12.63
C LYS A 230 3.46 -7.81 11.94
N GLY A 231 2.72 -6.83 12.47
CA GLY A 231 2.62 -5.47 11.92
C GLY A 231 1.72 -5.31 10.69
N PHE A 232 1.07 -6.38 10.22
CA PHE A 232 0.22 -6.38 9.03
C PHE A 232 -1.27 -6.25 9.43
N ASN A 233 -1.87 -5.09 9.16
CA ASN A 233 -3.30 -4.89 9.38
C ASN A 233 -4.09 -5.35 8.13
N ILE A 234 -4.89 -6.40 8.29
CA ILE A 234 -5.87 -6.90 7.32
C ILE A 234 -7.08 -7.47 8.08
N SER A 235 -8.27 -7.39 7.49
CA SER A 235 -9.51 -7.94 8.04
C SER A 235 -10.36 -8.67 6.99
N ILE A 236 -11.30 -9.53 7.42
CA ILE A 236 -12.17 -10.26 6.49
C ILE A 236 -13.10 -9.34 5.67
N ASP A 237 -13.58 -8.26 6.28
CA ASP A 237 -14.45 -7.26 5.65
C ASP A 237 -13.58 -6.09 5.14
N LEU A 238 -13.17 -6.17 3.86
CA LEU A 238 -12.06 -5.40 3.30
C LEU A 238 -12.28 -3.88 3.36
N LYS A 239 -11.40 -3.20 4.10
CA LYS A 239 -11.25 -1.73 4.12
C LYS A 239 -10.43 -1.25 2.92
N LYS A 240 -10.30 0.07 2.70
CA LYS A 240 -9.48 0.63 1.59
C LYS A 240 -8.05 0.04 1.56
N SER A 241 -7.40 -0.03 2.72
CA SER A 241 -6.08 -0.65 2.92
C SER A 241 -6.06 -2.11 2.43
N ASP A 242 -7.02 -2.88 2.90
CA ASP A 242 -7.10 -4.33 2.74
C ASP A 242 -7.46 -4.70 1.29
N MET A 243 -8.24 -3.84 0.62
CA MET A 243 -8.52 -3.92 -0.83
C MET A 243 -7.24 -3.75 -1.66
N VAL A 244 -6.35 -2.80 -1.31
CA VAL A 244 -5.07 -2.62 -2.01
C VAL A 244 -4.14 -3.82 -1.77
N GLU A 245 -4.04 -4.32 -0.55
CA GLU A 245 -3.27 -5.54 -0.24
C GLU A 245 -3.80 -6.77 -1.00
N TYR A 246 -5.13 -6.92 -1.09
CA TYR A 246 -5.75 -7.98 -1.90
C TYR A 246 -5.35 -7.90 -3.39
N MET A 247 -5.24 -6.69 -3.94
CA MET A 247 -4.77 -6.49 -5.33
C MET A 247 -3.29 -6.84 -5.50
N ILE A 248 -2.42 -6.43 -4.56
CA ILE A 248 -0.98 -6.78 -4.60
C ILE A 248 -0.80 -8.30 -4.47
N PHE A 249 -1.62 -8.96 -3.65
CA PHE A 249 -1.65 -10.42 -3.51
C PHE A 249 -2.07 -11.12 -4.82
N ASP A 250 -3.23 -10.77 -5.40
CA ASP A 250 -3.78 -11.47 -6.57
C ASP A 250 -2.90 -11.28 -7.82
N LEU A 251 -2.32 -10.08 -7.97
CA LEU A 251 -1.30 -9.77 -8.99
C LEU A 251 0.07 -10.40 -8.71
N LYS A 252 0.26 -11.09 -7.57
CA LYS A 252 1.52 -11.73 -7.15
C LYS A 252 2.70 -10.75 -7.14
N LYS A 253 2.42 -9.52 -6.68
CA LYS A 253 3.37 -8.40 -6.63
C LYS A 253 4.10 -8.26 -5.28
N TYR A 254 3.78 -9.07 -4.27
CA TYR A 254 4.59 -9.15 -3.05
C TYR A 254 6.04 -9.56 -3.34
N HIS A 255 6.98 -9.04 -2.54
CA HIS A 255 8.42 -9.32 -2.62
C HIS A 255 9.09 -8.94 -3.95
N GLN A 256 8.41 -8.20 -4.84
CA GLN A 256 9.04 -7.65 -6.04
C GLN A 256 9.88 -6.41 -5.68
N GLU A 257 11.20 -6.55 -5.75
CA GLU A 257 12.09 -5.39 -5.63
C GLU A 257 11.74 -4.32 -6.66
N ALA A 258 11.62 -3.07 -6.19
CA ALA A 258 11.38 -1.92 -7.03
C ALA A 258 12.62 -1.63 -7.88
N HIS A 259 12.48 -1.72 -9.20
CA HIS A 259 13.52 -1.29 -10.12
C HIS A 259 13.84 0.18 -9.84
N LYS A 260 15.08 0.49 -9.42
CA LYS A 260 15.51 1.87 -9.14
C LYS A 260 15.20 2.74 -10.36
N ASP A 261 14.48 3.84 -10.15
CA ASP A 261 14.30 4.81 -11.22
C ASP A 261 15.62 5.56 -11.39
N LEU A 262 16.06 5.68 -12.65
CA LEU A 262 17.30 6.35 -13.05
C LEU A 262 17.02 7.58 -13.93
N HIS A 263 15.74 7.88 -14.20
CA HIS A 263 15.37 8.98 -15.05
C HIS A 263 15.53 10.33 -14.34
N ASN A 264 16.07 11.30 -15.09
CA ASN A 264 15.98 12.69 -14.71
C ASN A 264 14.63 13.27 -15.20
N TYR A 265 13.99 14.05 -14.32
CA TYR A 265 12.70 14.72 -14.51
C TYR A 265 12.83 16.26 -14.54
N GLU A 266 14.05 16.81 -14.50
CA GLU A 266 14.38 18.24 -14.59
C GLU A 266 14.10 18.81 -15.99
N ILE A 267 12.82 18.96 -16.32
CA ILE A 267 12.34 19.59 -17.56
C ILE A 267 11.69 20.96 -17.29
N PRO A 268 11.75 21.90 -18.24
CA PRO A 268 11.08 23.20 -18.10
C PRO A 268 9.56 23.03 -18.21
N LEU A 269 8.86 23.05 -17.07
CA LEU A 269 7.41 23.01 -17.00
C LEU A 269 6.80 24.42 -17.14
N ALA A 270 5.75 24.54 -17.95
CA ALA A 270 4.96 25.76 -18.05
C ALA A 270 4.05 25.90 -16.82
N THR A 271 4.40 26.82 -15.92
CA THR A 271 3.52 27.28 -14.83
C THR A 271 2.51 28.28 -15.39
N ASP A 272 1.29 27.80 -15.65
CA ASP A 272 0.16 28.64 -16.05
C ASP A 272 -0.29 29.53 -14.87
N ALA A 273 -0.39 30.84 -15.10
CA ALA A 273 -0.59 31.84 -14.03
C ALA A 273 -1.94 31.70 -13.29
N ASP A 274 -2.94 31.13 -13.96
CA ASP A 274 -4.29 30.87 -13.43
C ASP A 274 -4.41 29.52 -12.69
N SER A 275 -3.29 28.86 -12.38
CA SER A 275 -3.29 27.58 -11.66
C SER A 275 -3.32 27.76 -10.14
N VAL A 276 -4.28 27.09 -9.48
CA VAL A 276 -4.42 27.08 -8.02
C VAL A 276 -3.29 26.25 -7.41
N LYS A 277 -2.47 26.89 -6.57
CA LYS A 277 -1.47 26.18 -5.75
C LYS A 277 -2.18 25.49 -4.60
N VAL A 278 -1.97 24.18 -4.47
CA VAL A 278 -2.55 23.33 -3.43
C VAL A 278 -1.43 22.72 -2.60
N ASP A 279 -1.60 22.69 -1.28
CA ASP A 279 -0.67 22.04 -0.35
C ASP A 279 -0.59 20.54 -0.67
N ALA A 280 0.57 20.09 -1.14
CA ALA A 280 0.79 18.70 -1.52
C ALA A 280 0.96 17.81 -0.28
N ILE A 281 0.35 16.63 -0.31
CA ILE A 281 0.68 15.54 0.62
C ILE A 281 1.91 14.83 0.06
N GLU A 282 2.98 14.76 0.85
CA GLU A 282 4.16 13.94 0.54
C GLU A 282 4.01 12.58 1.21
N PHE A 283 3.90 11.52 0.41
CA PHE A 283 3.73 10.16 0.89
C PHE A 283 5.08 9.54 1.25
N GLN A 284 5.33 9.32 2.54
CA GLN A 284 6.52 8.62 3.01
C GLN A 284 6.46 7.13 2.63
N SER A 285 7.59 6.53 2.29
CA SER A 285 7.66 5.10 1.96
C SER A 285 7.45 4.24 3.20
N ASN A 286 6.32 3.52 3.24
CA ASN A 286 6.05 2.52 4.27
C ASN A 286 6.91 1.27 4.04
N ASP A 287 8.13 1.28 4.59
CA ASP A 287 9.02 0.11 4.64
C ASP A 287 8.50 -0.92 5.67
N GLN A 288 7.36 -1.55 5.33
CA GLN A 288 6.75 -2.68 6.02
C GLN A 288 7.15 -4.03 5.41
N ASP A 289 8.29 -4.07 4.73
CA ASP A 289 8.95 -5.33 4.38
C ASP A 289 9.69 -5.83 5.62
N ILE A 290 9.04 -6.77 6.32
CA ILE A 290 9.62 -7.50 7.45
C ILE A 290 10.95 -8.09 6.97
N PRO A 291 12.08 -7.82 7.66
CA PRO A 291 13.36 -8.38 7.26
C PRO A 291 13.24 -9.90 7.20
N VAL A 292 13.64 -10.47 6.05
CA VAL A 292 13.73 -11.92 5.92
C VAL A 292 14.77 -12.37 6.93
N LEU A 293 14.34 -13.17 7.91
CA LEU A 293 15.27 -13.98 8.69
C LEU A 293 15.87 -15.01 7.75
N GLU A 294 16.99 -14.64 7.13
CA GLU A 294 17.89 -15.62 6.53
C GLU A 294 18.30 -16.60 7.65
N PRO A 295 18.31 -17.92 7.40
CA PRO A 295 18.75 -18.87 8.41
C PRO A 295 20.24 -18.62 8.66
N ASP A 296 20.58 -18.20 9.89
CA ASP A 296 21.91 -17.72 10.26
C ASP A 296 23.02 -18.65 9.75
N ALA A 297 23.77 -18.18 8.75
CA ALA A 297 25.06 -18.76 8.44
C ALA A 297 25.99 -18.54 9.65
N PRO A 298 26.79 -19.53 10.06
CA PRO A 298 27.61 -19.42 11.27
C PRO A 298 28.68 -18.33 11.08
N VAL A 299 28.43 -17.15 11.67
CA VAL A 299 29.39 -16.06 11.72
C VAL A 299 30.50 -16.45 12.69
N GLU A 300 31.74 -16.44 12.21
CA GLU A 300 32.92 -16.65 13.07
C GLU A 300 33.00 -15.50 14.08
N MET A 301 33.08 -15.85 15.37
CA MET A 301 33.15 -14.86 16.45
C MET A 301 34.51 -14.17 16.46
N ALA A 302 34.60 -12.99 15.86
CA ALA A 302 35.65 -12.04 16.17
C ALA A 302 35.47 -11.55 17.61
N VAL A 303 36.51 -11.69 18.42
CA VAL A 303 36.54 -11.20 19.81
C VAL A 303 37.18 -9.81 19.81
N GLU A 304 36.50 -8.85 20.41
CA GLU A 304 37.08 -7.60 20.92
C GLU A 304 36.58 -7.45 22.37
N GLU A 305 37.50 -7.14 23.28
CA GLU A 305 37.25 -6.91 24.71
C GLU A 305 37.20 -5.39 25.02
N GLU A 306 37.16 -5.04 26.31
CA GLU A 306 37.19 -3.67 26.87
C GLU A 306 35.87 -2.87 26.71
N GLU A 307 35.36 -2.15 27.72
CA GLU A 307 35.76 -2.04 29.13
C GLU A 307 34.54 -1.72 30.03
N GLU A 308 34.65 -1.92 31.35
CA GLU A 308 33.61 -1.54 32.32
C GLU A 308 33.83 -0.10 32.84
N GLU A 309 32.79 0.74 32.83
CA GLU A 309 32.65 1.79 33.85
C GLU A 309 31.26 1.79 34.48
N MET A 310 31.23 1.80 35.82
CA MET A 310 30.02 1.94 36.63
C MET A 310 29.75 3.41 36.95
N MET A 311 28.48 3.82 36.92
CA MET A 311 28.02 4.90 37.80
C MET A 311 26.57 4.69 38.23
N VAL A 312 26.29 4.99 39.50
CA VAL A 312 25.00 4.75 40.17
C VAL A 312 24.57 6.03 40.86
N GLU A 313 23.36 6.51 40.57
CA GLU A 313 22.64 7.45 41.44
C GLU A 313 21.21 6.94 41.70
N PRO A 314 20.76 6.87 42.97
CA PRO A 314 19.38 6.57 43.33
C PRO A 314 18.56 7.85 43.48
N ILE A 315 17.31 7.85 43.01
CA ILE A 315 16.36 8.97 43.23
C ILE A 315 15.13 8.46 44.01
N LEU A 316 14.60 9.36 44.85
CA LEU A 316 13.68 9.08 45.95
C LEU A 316 12.23 8.76 45.51
N SER A 317 11.50 8.15 46.44
CA SER A 317 10.06 7.93 46.40
C SER A 317 9.26 9.08 47.03
N GLU A 318 8.07 9.37 46.51
CA GLU A 318 6.91 9.79 47.33
C GLU A 318 5.57 9.43 46.62
N PRO A 319 4.43 9.27 47.33
CA PRO A 319 3.23 8.65 46.78
C PRO A 319 2.00 9.59 46.60
N LEU A 320 1.02 9.11 45.82
CA LEU A 320 -0.45 9.30 45.90
C LEU A 320 -1.05 10.65 46.37
N PRO A 321 -2.14 11.09 45.70
CA PRO A 321 -3.42 10.87 46.38
C PRO A 321 -4.50 10.20 45.52
N GLU A 322 -5.52 9.74 46.26
CA GLU A 322 -6.72 9.01 45.89
C GLU A 322 -7.92 9.96 45.79
N SER A 323 -8.96 9.63 45.00
CA SER A 323 -10.26 10.32 45.05
C SER A 323 -11.41 9.38 44.68
N GLU A 324 -12.52 9.51 45.40
CA GLU A 324 -13.67 8.58 45.37
C GLU A 324 -14.84 9.07 44.48
N PRO A 325 -15.78 8.18 44.08
CA PRO A 325 -16.91 8.52 43.20
C PRO A 325 -18.27 8.70 43.93
N GLU A 326 -19.13 9.59 43.40
CA GLU A 326 -20.55 9.73 43.78
C GLU A 326 -21.43 9.99 42.50
N PRO A 327 -22.79 10.01 42.52
CA PRO A 327 -23.52 8.74 42.44
C PRO A 327 -24.76 8.72 41.50
N ILE A 328 -25.20 7.48 41.26
CA ILE A 328 -26.52 6.97 40.81
C ILE A 328 -27.71 7.96 40.81
N ILE A 329 -28.44 8.05 39.69
CA ILE A 329 -29.89 8.37 39.64
C ILE A 329 -30.60 7.34 38.73
N SER A 330 -31.84 6.97 39.09
CA SER A 330 -32.67 5.91 38.48
C SER A 330 -33.73 6.47 37.51
N PRO A 331 -34.21 5.72 36.49
CA PRO A 331 -35.11 6.25 35.44
C PRO A 331 -36.63 6.17 35.76
N GLU A 332 -37.43 7.02 35.09
CA GLU A 332 -38.90 6.93 35.04
C GLU A 332 -39.41 6.39 33.68
N PRO A 333 -40.41 5.48 33.62
CA PRO A 333 -40.92 4.91 32.37
C PRO A 333 -42.38 5.31 32.02
N VAL A 334 -42.59 6.03 30.91
CA VAL A 334 -43.89 6.58 30.44
C VAL A 334 -43.88 6.70 28.89
N VAL A 335 -44.89 6.32 28.07
CA VAL A 335 -46.06 5.42 28.18
C VAL A 335 -46.48 4.99 26.75
N ILE A 336 -47.22 3.88 26.56
CA ILE A 336 -47.76 3.42 25.26
C ILE A 336 -49.21 3.91 25.06
N PRO A 337 -49.59 4.33 23.84
CA PRO A 337 -50.96 4.16 23.34
C PRO A 337 -51.05 3.45 21.97
N GLU A 338 -51.99 2.51 21.83
CA GLU A 338 -52.38 1.85 20.57
C GLU A 338 -53.67 2.45 19.97
N ASP A 339 -54.06 1.95 18.78
CA ASP A 339 -55.45 1.77 18.31
C ASP A 339 -56.22 3.06 17.87
N LYS A 340 -56.95 3.16 16.74
CA LYS A 340 -57.82 2.19 16.02
C LYS A 340 -57.97 2.45 14.49
N PRO A 341 -58.53 1.48 13.73
CA PRO A 341 -58.81 1.59 12.28
C PRO A 341 -60.26 1.96 11.91
N ILE A 342 -60.46 2.46 10.68
CA ILE A 342 -61.73 2.55 9.92
C ILE A 342 -61.38 2.21 8.46
N GLU A 343 -61.66 1.00 7.98
CA GLU A 343 -62.85 0.58 7.21
C GLU A 343 -62.98 1.11 5.77
N SER A 344 -63.38 0.18 4.90
CA SER A 344 -63.60 0.27 3.45
C SER A 344 -65.13 0.51 3.19
N PRO A 345 -65.83 0.21 2.04
CA PRO A 345 -65.46 -0.56 0.83
C PRO A 345 -66.09 -0.16 -0.55
N LYS A 346 -65.77 -0.98 -1.59
CA LYS A 346 -66.59 -1.33 -2.79
C LYS A 346 -66.84 -0.24 -3.86
N ALA A 347 -67.02 -0.54 -5.17
CA ALA A 347 -66.90 -1.75 -6.03
C ALA A 347 -66.67 -1.26 -7.50
N VAL A 348 -66.74 -1.98 -8.64
CA VAL A 348 -67.22 -3.31 -9.10
C VAL A 348 -66.26 -3.76 -10.24
N ALA A 349 -65.43 -4.80 -10.08
CA ALA A 349 -65.66 -6.22 -10.40
C ALA A 349 -65.98 -6.59 -11.88
N SER A 350 -65.12 -7.43 -12.50
CA SER A 350 -65.51 -8.40 -13.55
C SER A 350 -64.46 -9.52 -13.74
N ALA A 351 -64.93 -10.77 -13.77
CA ALA A 351 -64.36 -12.02 -14.32
C ALA A 351 -62.88 -12.45 -14.06
N GLU A 352 -62.75 -13.64 -13.45
CA GLU A 352 -61.58 -14.55 -13.38
C GLU A 352 -61.36 -15.36 -14.68
N PRO A 353 -60.40 -16.34 -14.81
CA PRO A 353 -59.30 -16.75 -13.88
C PRO A 353 -57.88 -16.95 -14.47
N LYS A 354 -56.88 -16.87 -13.56
CA LYS A 354 -55.65 -17.69 -13.48
C LYS A 354 -54.64 -17.72 -14.66
N LYS A 355 -53.51 -17.03 -14.46
CA LYS A 355 -52.19 -17.67 -14.23
C LYS A 355 -51.30 -16.75 -13.37
N GLU A 356 -50.35 -17.34 -12.66
CA GLU A 356 -49.47 -16.66 -11.69
C GLU A 356 -48.29 -15.94 -12.38
N PRO A 357 -47.87 -14.79 -11.83
CA PRO A 357 -46.45 -14.44 -11.79
C PRO A 357 -45.98 -13.99 -10.38
N ASP A 358 -44.65 -13.98 -10.20
CA ASP A 358 -43.96 -13.89 -8.91
C ASP A 358 -44.25 -12.66 -8.03
N LYS A 359 -44.17 -12.87 -6.71
CA LYS A 359 -44.09 -11.80 -5.72
C LYS A 359 -42.68 -11.22 -5.65
N VAL A 360 -42.59 -9.89 -5.77
CA VAL A 360 -41.46 -9.10 -5.27
C VAL A 360 -41.22 -9.44 -3.80
N LYS A 361 -39.96 -9.74 -3.42
CA LYS A 361 -39.53 -9.76 -2.02
C LYS A 361 -38.93 -8.40 -1.67
N GLU A 362 -39.60 -7.72 -0.75
CA GLU A 362 -39.17 -6.46 -0.18
C GLU A 362 -37.93 -6.65 0.70
N THR A 363 -37.02 -5.67 0.70
CA THR A 363 -35.72 -5.77 1.37
C THR A 363 -35.84 -5.53 2.87
N VAL A 364 -35.58 -6.57 3.66
CA VAL A 364 -35.41 -6.48 5.11
C VAL A 364 -34.22 -5.56 5.43
N LYS A 365 -34.46 -4.52 6.24
CA LYS A 365 -33.37 -3.71 6.82
C LYS A 365 -32.60 -4.57 7.84
N PRO A 366 -31.26 -4.49 7.90
CA PRO A 366 -30.53 -5.11 9.00
C PRO A 366 -30.87 -4.42 10.31
N GLU A 367 -31.06 -5.21 11.37
CA GLU A 367 -31.11 -4.69 12.74
C GLU A 367 -29.68 -4.35 13.19
N GLU A 368 -29.47 -3.13 13.65
CA GLU A 368 -28.21 -2.70 14.26
C GLU A 368 -28.23 -3.16 15.72
N MET A 369 -27.36 -4.11 16.08
CA MET A 369 -27.21 -4.57 17.47
C MET A 369 -26.46 -3.52 18.30
N ASP A 370 -27.20 -2.54 18.81
CA ASP A 370 -26.73 -1.60 19.81
C ASP A 370 -26.53 -2.31 21.16
N PHE A 371 -25.33 -2.85 21.36
CA PHE A 371 -24.90 -3.39 22.66
C PHE A 371 -25.01 -2.33 23.75
N SER A 372 -25.58 -2.69 24.90
CA SER A 372 -25.70 -1.79 26.05
C SER A 372 -24.32 -1.31 26.54
N ALA A 373 -24.27 -0.17 27.23
CA ALA A 373 -23.05 0.30 27.89
C ALA A 373 -22.50 -0.77 28.86
N GLU A 374 -23.38 -1.37 29.66
CA GLU A 374 -23.04 -2.44 30.60
C GLU A 374 -22.45 -3.68 29.91
N GLU A 375 -22.89 -4.01 28.69
CA GLU A 375 -22.34 -5.12 27.91
C GLU A 375 -20.96 -4.82 27.33
N LYS A 376 -20.70 -3.56 26.97
CA LYS A 376 -19.39 -3.06 26.52
C LYS A 376 -18.39 -3.07 27.68
N ASP A 377 -18.79 -2.62 28.87
CA ASP A 377 -17.96 -2.66 30.07
C ASP A 377 -17.62 -4.12 30.49
N LEU A 378 -18.60 -5.03 30.42
CA LEU A 378 -18.39 -6.47 30.65
C LEU A 378 -17.56 -7.17 29.56
N LEU A 379 -17.42 -6.57 28.37
CA LEU A 379 -16.49 -7.00 27.32
C LEU A 379 -15.07 -6.51 27.61
N ASP A 380 -14.91 -5.23 27.97
CA ASP A 380 -13.62 -4.64 28.30
C ASP A 380 -13.02 -5.19 29.60
N GLU A 381 -13.83 -5.56 30.60
CA GLU A 381 -13.33 -6.29 31.78
C GLU A 381 -12.77 -7.67 31.38
N LYS A 382 -13.49 -8.42 30.52
CA LYS A 382 -13.02 -9.72 30.01
C LYS A 382 -11.74 -9.57 29.18
N ILE A 383 -11.65 -8.55 28.34
CA ILE A 383 -10.44 -8.22 27.57
C ILE A 383 -9.27 -7.91 28.51
N ASN A 384 -9.47 -7.08 29.54
CA ASN A 384 -8.46 -6.78 30.55
C ASN A 384 -8.01 -8.02 31.33
N LEU A 385 -8.93 -8.92 31.72
CA LEU A 385 -8.61 -10.19 32.36
C LEU A 385 -7.78 -11.12 31.44
N ILE A 386 -8.08 -11.16 30.14
CA ILE A 386 -7.31 -11.91 29.14
C ILE A 386 -5.90 -11.32 28.99
N ILE A 387 -5.77 -9.99 28.87
CA ILE A 387 -4.50 -9.27 28.81
C ILE A 387 -3.64 -9.56 30.05
N LYS A 388 -4.23 -9.44 31.25
CA LYS A 388 -3.56 -9.72 32.55
C LYS A 388 -3.06 -11.18 32.63
N LYS A 389 -3.84 -12.13 32.09
CA LYS A 389 -3.49 -13.57 32.00
C LYS A 389 -2.37 -13.82 30.96
N TYR A 390 -2.38 -13.11 29.82
CA TYR A 390 -1.33 -13.17 28.79
C TYR A 390 0.01 -12.62 29.30
N HIS A 391 0.03 -11.43 29.92
CA HIS A 391 1.26 -10.86 30.48
C HIS A 391 1.89 -11.74 31.56
N LYS A 392 1.08 -12.37 32.43
CA LYS A 392 1.58 -13.35 33.41
C LYS A 392 2.27 -14.54 32.71
N ARG A 393 1.68 -15.08 31.64
CA ARG A 393 2.27 -16.18 30.83
C ARG A 393 3.54 -15.75 30.09
N ARG A 394 3.61 -14.50 29.59
CA ARG A 394 4.79 -13.94 28.91
C ARG A 394 5.97 -13.71 29.86
N ARG A 395 5.73 -13.26 31.10
CA ARG A 395 6.77 -13.17 32.15
C ARG A 395 7.37 -14.54 32.49
N VAL A 396 6.53 -15.57 32.69
CA VAL A 396 6.99 -16.93 33.00
C VAL A 396 7.89 -17.49 31.90
N ARG A 397 7.52 -17.33 30.61
CA ARG A 397 8.37 -17.76 29.49
C ARG A 397 9.72 -17.06 29.48
N ARG A 398 9.75 -15.72 29.63
CA ARG A 398 11.01 -14.93 29.66
C ARG A 398 11.92 -15.35 30.81
N PHE A 399 11.36 -15.59 32.00
CA PHE A 399 12.11 -16.09 33.15
C PHE A 399 12.77 -17.44 32.85
N TRP A 400 12.02 -18.40 32.30
CA TRP A 400 12.55 -19.72 31.96
C TRP A 400 13.65 -19.66 30.88
N THR A 401 13.53 -18.83 29.85
CA THR A 401 14.60 -18.67 28.84
C THR A 401 15.87 -18.05 29.42
N ILE A 402 15.76 -17.05 30.30
CA ILE A 402 16.93 -16.44 30.96
C ILE A 402 17.59 -17.47 31.90
N PHE A 403 16.78 -18.19 32.68
CA PHE A 403 17.26 -19.24 33.57
C PHE A 403 17.99 -20.36 32.82
N SER A 404 17.48 -20.82 31.67
CA SER A 404 18.15 -21.84 30.86
C SER A 404 19.47 -21.36 30.26
N ILE A 405 19.58 -20.09 29.87
CA ILE A 405 20.83 -19.51 29.34
C ILE A 405 21.89 -19.42 30.46
N VAL A 406 21.53 -18.88 31.62
CA VAL A 406 22.43 -18.80 32.79
C VAL A 406 22.88 -20.19 33.23
N LEU A 407 21.98 -21.17 33.27
CA LEU A 407 22.31 -22.56 33.60
C LEU A 407 23.27 -23.18 32.58
N ALA A 408 23.08 -22.95 31.28
CA ALA A 408 23.97 -23.45 30.23
C ALA A 408 25.39 -22.85 30.32
N VAL A 409 25.50 -21.54 30.58
CA VAL A 409 26.78 -20.85 30.80
C VAL A 409 27.50 -21.40 32.03
N LEU A 410 26.79 -21.62 33.14
CA LEU A 410 27.37 -22.22 34.35
C LEU A 410 27.85 -23.66 34.12
N ILE A 411 27.11 -24.47 33.35
CA ILE A 411 27.52 -25.84 33.00
C ILE A 411 28.76 -25.82 32.11
N LEU A 412 28.80 -24.98 31.07
CA LEU A 412 29.98 -24.85 30.19
C LEU A 412 31.20 -24.35 30.95
N GLY A 413 31.04 -23.36 31.83
CA GLY A 413 32.10 -22.87 32.71
C GLY A 413 32.63 -23.95 33.66
N PHE A 414 31.75 -24.76 34.24
CA PHE A 414 32.15 -25.87 35.10
C PHE A 414 32.87 -27.00 34.33
N ILE A 415 32.46 -27.29 33.09
CA ILE A 415 33.14 -28.25 32.22
C ILE A 415 34.54 -27.73 31.85
N GLY A 416 34.66 -26.47 31.42
CA GLY A 416 35.94 -25.84 31.10
C GLY A 416 36.89 -25.79 32.30
N TYR A 417 36.38 -25.41 33.48
CA TYR A 417 37.13 -25.46 34.73
C TYR A 417 37.59 -26.88 35.09
N SER A 418 36.71 -27.88 34.94
CA SER A 418 37.05 -29.29 35.24
C SER A 418 38.12 -29.83 34.29
N PHE A 419 38.05 -29.48 33.01
CA PHE A 419 39.07 -29.84 32.02
C PHE A 419 40.41 -29.16 32.33
N TYR A 420 40.42 -27.86 32.62
CA TYR A 420 41.62 -27.12 33.01
C TYR A 420 42.24 -27.66 34.31
N TYR A 421 41.41 -28.00 35.31
CA TYR A 421 41.87 -28.58 36.56
C TYR A 421 42.53 -29.95 36.33
N TYR A 422 41.88 -30.83 35.55
CA TYR A 422 42.37 -32.17 35.22
C TYR A 422 43.63 -32.17 34.34
N THR A 423 43.84 -31.14 33.51
CA THR A 423 44.99 -31.07 32.57
C THR A 423 46.17 -30.25 33.08
N VAL A 424 45.93 -29.20 33.86
CA VAL A 424 46.98 -28.23 34.26
C VAL A 424 47.24 -28.23 35.77
N LEU A 425 46.20 -28.28 36.60
CA LEU A 425 46.36 -28.08 38.06
C LEU A 425 46.65 -29.37 38.83
N ASN A 426 46.05 -30.50 38.43
CA ASN A 426 46.16 -31.76 39.17
C ASN A 426 45.97 -32.98 38.24
N PRO A 427 46.98 -33.33 37.42
CA PRO A 427 46.86 -34.33 36.36
C PRO A 427 46.34 -35.68 36.88
N GLY A 428 45.23 -36.14 36.31
CA GLY A 428 44.55 -37.39 36.69
C GLY A 428 43.39 -37.22 37.68
N ASN A 429 43.22 -36.06 38.33
CA ASN A 429 42.15 -35.81 39.29
C ASN A 429 41.14 -34.77 38.77
N LEU A 430 39.85 -35.06 38.90
CA LEU A 430 38.79 -34.05 38.69
C LEU A 430 38.64 -33.17 39.94
N PRO A 431 38.14 -31.93 39.80
CA PRO A 431 37.84 -31.08 40.96
C PRO A 431 36.76 -31.70 41.85
N LEU A 432 36.70 -31.24 43.11
CA LEU A 432 35.77 -31.70 44.14
C LEU A 432 35.90 -33.20 44.53
N GLY A 433 36.95 -33.90 44.09
CA GLY A 433 37.18 -35.31 44.42
C GLY A 433 36.23 -36.28 43.71
N ILE A 434 35.67 -35.85 42.57
CA ILE A 434 34.85 -36.71 41.71
C ILE A 434 35.75 -37.79 41.10
N PRO A 435 35.44 -39.10 41.24
CA PRO A 435 36.25 -40.14 40.64
C PRO A 435 36.15 -40.11 39.10
N VAL A 436 37.25 -40.44 38.44
CA VAL A 436 37.31 -40.53 36.97
C VAL A 436 36.69 -41.86 36.54
N PHE A 437 35.55 -41.81 35.84
CA PHE A 437 34.77 -43.01 35.47
C PHE A 437 35.19 -43.65 34.13
N TRP A 438 36.40 -43.37 33.65
CA TRP A 438 36.89 -43.77 32.32
C TRP A 438 38.39 -44.08 32.32
N GLU A 439 38.78 -44.98 33.24
CA GLU A 439 39.96 -45.85 33.11
C GLU A 439 39.59 -47.16 32.37
#